data_AF-A0A6C0DXH0-F1
#
_entry.id   AF-A0A6C0DXH0-F1
#
_cell.length_a   1.000
_cell.length_b   1.000
_cell.length_c   1.000
_cell.angle_alpha   90.00
_cell.angle_beta   90.00
_cell.angle_gamma   90.00
#
_symmetry.space_group_name_H-M   'P 1'
#
loop_
_entity.id
_entity.type
_entity.pdbx_description
1 polymer ?
#
loop_
_entity_poly.entity_id
_entity_poly.type
_entity_poly.pdbx_seq_one_letter_code
_entity_poly.pdbx_strand_id
1 'polypeptide(L)'
;MDKYIYLFIPLVSVNSVAYFYPISKDSGKEVWFRPPPYVFMIVWPILLLLIGYSWYLRPNLVFYYAFLTLILSTWSIVWNYSKFYAFIQIISTLLFTLFLILYKYVRKSSILLVPLFLWLSFASILNYYSI
;
A
#
# COMPACT_ATOMS: atom_id res chain seq x y z
N MET A 1 -13.45 3.99 20.86
CA MET A 1 -12.40 4.58 20.01
C MET A 1 -13.05 5.51 19.02
N ASP A 2 -12.60 6.77 18.98
CA ASP A 2 -13.07 7.72 17.98
C ASP A 2 -12.72 7.23 16.59
N LYS A 3 -13.73 7.13 15.72
CA LYS A 3 -13.58 6.59 14.35
C LYS A 3 -12.52 7.36 13.53
N TYR A 4 -12.26 8.62 13.90
CA TYR A 4 -11.26 9.47 13.28
C TYR A 4 -9.84 8.91 13.33
N ILE A 5 -9.53 8.06 14.31
CA ILE A 5 -8.20 7.43 14.41
C ILE A 5 -7.88 6.58 13.17
N TYR A 6 -8.88 5.95 12.56
CA TYR A 6 -8.70 5.10 11.38
C TYR A 6 -8.17 5.85 10.16
N LEU A 7 -8.36 7.17 10.09
CA LEU A 7 -7.85 8.01 9.00
C LEU A 7 -6.32 8.05 8.97
N PHE A 8 -5.69 8.01 10.14
CA PHE A 8 -4.25 8.24 10.28
C PHE A 8 -3.45 6.96 10.46
N ILE A 9 -4.08 5.85 10.87
CA ILE A 9 -3.36 4.58 11.10
C ILE A 9 -2.56 4.15 9.86
N PRO A 10 -3.11 4.08 8.64
CA PRO A 10 -2.32 3.65 7.48
C PRO A 10 -1.15 4.60 7.19
N LEU A 11 -1.40 5.90 7.31
CA LEU A 11 -0.39 6.94 7.06
C LEU A 11 0.78 6.81 8.04
N VAL A 12 0.50 6.72 9.34
CA VAL A 12 1.54 6.64 10.37
C VAL A 12 2.28 5.31 10.28
N SER A 13 1.56 4.19 10.18
CA SER A 13 2.18 2.85 10.19
C SER A 13 3.15 2.64 9.02
N VAL A 14 2.72 2.95 7.79
CA VAL A 14 3.56 2.69 6.61
C VAL A 14 4.77 3.63 6.56
N ASN A 15 4.59 4.92 6.87
CA ASN A 15 5.70 5.87 6.87
C ASN A 15 6.70 5.60 8.01
N SER A 16 6.23 5.13 9.17
CA SER A 16 7.12 4.79 10.29
C SER A 16 8.07 3.66 9.88
N VAL A 17 7.57 2.60 9.26
CA VAL A 17 8.45 1.49 8.81
C VAL A 17 9.35 1.93 7.66
N ALA A 18 8.86 2.74 6.71
CA ALA A 18 9.68 3.27 5.62
C ALA A 18 10.83 4.18 6.10
N TYR A 19 10.67 4.86 7.24
CA TYR A 19 11.73 5.64 7.87
C TYR A 19 12.88 4.76 8.39
N PHE A 20 12.56 3.64 9.04
CA PHE A 20 13.57 2.69 9.54
C PHE A 20 14.18 1.81 8.44
N TYR A 21 13.42 1.55 7.38
CA TYR A 21 13.82 0.71 6.24
C TYR A 21 13.74 1.52 4.94
N PRO A 22 14.60 2.54 4.77
CA PRO A 22 14.54 3.42 3.60
C PRO A 22 14.92 2.65 2.33
N ILE A 23 14.19 2.93 1.25
CA ILE A 23 14.53 2.42 -0.08
C ILE A 23 15.43 3.44 -0.76
N SER A 24 16.57 2.98 -1.28
CA SER A 24 17.49 3.85 -2.01
C SER A 24 16.79 4.56 -3.17
N LYS A 25 17.12 5.83 -3.40
CA LYS A 25 16.68 6.59 -4.58
C LYS A 25 17.06 5.88 -5.88
N ASP A 26 18.07 5.03 -5.81
CA ASP A 26 18.66 4.31 -6.94
C ASP A 26 17.98 2.97 -7.23
N SER A 27 17.07 2.55 -6.34
CA SER A 27 16.40 1.26 -6.43
C SER A 27 15.50 1.15 -7.66
N GLY A 28 15.82 0.26 -8.60
CA GLY A 28 15.09 0.13 -9.86
C GLY A 28 15.39 1.24 -10.89
N LYS A 29 16.53 1.93 -10.79
CA LYS A 29 17.00 2.91 -11.79
C LYS A 29 17.11 2.34 -13.21
N GLU A 30 17.40 1.05 -13.33
CA GLU A 30 17.48 0.34 -14.62
C GLU A 30 16.12 0.25 -15.33
N VAL A 31 15.00 0.47 -14.61
CA VAL A 31 13.65 0.37 -15.17
C VAL A 31 13.26 1.68 -15.84
N TRP A 32 13.24 1.69 -17.18
CA TRP A 32 13.02 2.89 -18.01
C TRP A 32 11.70 3.63 -17.78
N PHE A 33 10.64 2.95 -17.34
CA PHE A 33 9.32 3.56 -17.04
C PHE A 33 9.14 3.87 -15.54
N ARG A 34 10.20 3.81 -14.74
CA ARG A 34 10.13 4.15 -13.32
C ARG A 34 9.80 5.64 -13.14
N PRO A 35 8.76 6.00 -12.36
CA PRO A 35 8.47 7.39 -12.08
C PRO A 35 9.60 8.04 -11.28
N PRO A 36 9.78 9.36 -11.39
CA PRO A 36 10.72 10.08 -10.53
C PRO A 36 10.44 9.85 -9.03
N PRO A 37 11.46 9.88 -8.15
CA PRO A 37 11.29 9.62 -6.72
C PRO A 37 10.23 10.48 -6.02
N TYR A 38 10.04 11.73 -6.45
CA TYR A 38 9.03 12.61 -5.86
C TYR A 38 7.60 12.13 -6.11
N VAL A 39 7.35 11.37 -7.19
CA VAL A 39 6.01 10.80 -7.48
C VAL A 39 5.63 9.81 -6.40
N PHE A 40 6.56 8.97 -5.95
CA PHE A 40 6.33 8.03 -4.85
C PHE A 40 6.02 8.76 -3.54
N MET A 41 6.71 9.87 -3.24
CA MET A 41 6.46 10.69 -2.05
C MET A 41 5.07 11.33 -2.03
N ILE A 42 4.49 11.62 -3.20
CA ILE A 42 3.16 12.25 -3.31
C ILE A 42 2.06 11.19 -3.32
N VAL A 43 2.23 10.13 -4.12
CA VAL A 43 1.18 9.13 -4.34
C VAL A 43 0.92 8.33 -3.06
N TRP A 44 1.96 7.92 -2.33
CA TRP A 44 1.77 7.10 -1.12
C TRP A 44 0.92 7.79 -0.04
N PRO A 45 1.18 9.04 0.38
CA PRO A 45 0.29 9.73 1.32
C PRO A 45 -1.18 9.79 0.86
N ILE A 46 -1.42 10.05 -0.43
CA ILE A 46 -2.79 10.07 -0.98
C ILE A 46 -3.43 8.69 -0.84
N LEU A 47 -2.76 7.62 -1.25
CA LEU A 47 -3.28 6.26 -1.15
C LEU A 47 -3.55 5.85 0.30
N LEU A 48 -2.65 6.17 1.23
CA LEU A 48 -2.79 5.84 2.64
C LEU A 48 -3.97 6.59 3.29
N LEU A 49 -4.19 7.85 2.91
CA LEU A 49 -5.38 8.60 3.33
C LEU A 49 -6.67 8.01 2.77
N LEU A 50 -6.67 7.54 1.51
CA LEU A 50 -7.82 6.87 0.91
C LEU A 50 -8.14 5.53 1.61
N ILE A 51 -7.11 4.76 1.98
CA ILE A 51 -7.29 3.55 2.81
C ILE A 51 -7.91 3.93 4.16
N GLY A 52 -7.37 4.95 4.83
CA GLY A 52 -7.86 5.39 6.13
C GLY A 52 -9.32 5.88 6.06
N TYR A 53 -9.68 6.62 5.01
CA TYR A 53 -11.05 7.06 4.80
C TYR A 53 -12.00 5.90 4.44
N SER A 54 -11.51 4.94 3.66
CA SER A 54 -12.24 3.70 3.38
C SER A 54 -12.48 2.88 4.66
N TRP A 55 -11.50 2.82 5.56
CA TRP A 55 -11.63 2.19 6.86
C TRP A 55 -12.63 2.93 7.75
N TYR A 56 -12.55 4.25 7.82
CA TYR A 56 -13.50 5.09 8.55
C TYR A 56 -14.97 4.82 8.16
N LEU A 57 -15.24 4.60 6.87
CA LEU A 57 -16.58 4.28 6.35
C LEU A 57 -17.03 2.83 6.62
N ARG A 58 -16.10 1.90 6.85
CA ARG A 58 -16.37 0.48 7.13
C ARG A 58 -15.69 0.03 8.44
N PRO A 59 -16.07 0.58 9.61
CA PRO A 59 -15.44 0.25 10.90
C PRO A 59 -15.66 -1.22 11.31
N ASN A 60 -16.67 -1.89 10.77
CA ASN A 60 -16.92 -3.32 11.03
C ASN A 60 -15.87 -4.24 10.36
N LEU A 61 -15.00 -3.71 9.50
CA LEU A 61 -13.93 -4.44 8.81
C LEU A 61 -12.53 -4.12 9.38
N VAL A 62 -12.45 -3.63 10.62
CA VAL A 62 -11.19 -3.23 11.29
C VAL A 62 -10.07 -4.24 11.11
N PHE A 63 -10.33 -5.53 11.32
CA PHE A 63 -9.29 -6.57 11.18
C PHE A 63 -8.70 -6.65 9.77
N TYR A 64 -9.53 -6.50 8.73
CA TYR A 64 -9.07 -6.54 7.34
C TYR A 64 -8.23 -5.31 6.98
N TYR A 65 -8.64 -4.11 7.41
CA TYR A 65 -7.86 -2.90 7.17
C TYR A 65 -6.56 -2.85 7.97
N ALA A 66 -6.58 -3.34 9.22
CA ALA A 66 -5.38 -3.50 10.02
C ALA A 66 -4.41 -4.47 9.35
N PHE A 67 -4.90 -5.60 8.83
CA PHE A 67 -4.08 -6.56 8.10
C PHE A 67 -3.52 -6.00 6.79
N LEU A 68 -4.34 -5.30 5.99
CA LEU A 68 -3.88 -4.59 4.78
C LEU A 68 -2.77 -3.59 5.13
N THR A 69 -2.98 -2.80 6.18
CA THR A 69 -2.01 -1.79 6.64
C THR A 69 -0.71 -2.45 7.10
N LEU A 70 -0.80 -3.55 7.84
CA LEU A 70 0.35 -4.30 8.32
C LEU A 70 1.17 -4.85 7.15
N ILE A 71 0.53 -5.54 6.20
CA ILE A 71 1.19 -6.05 5.00
C ILE A 71 1.83 -4.94 4.17
N LEU A 72 1.16 -3.78 4.02
CA LEU A 72 1.75 -2.64 3.31
C LEU A 72 2.97 -2.08 4.06
N SER A 73 2.88 -1.96 5.38
CA SER A 73 3.94 -1.36 6.20
C SER A 73 5.21 -2.21 6.19
N THR A 74 5.10 -3.55 6.19
CA THR A 74 6.26 -4.43 6.22
C THR A 74 6.92 -4.62 4.86
N TRP A 75 6.35 -4.08 3.77
CA TRP A 75 6.90 -4.27 2.43
C TRP A 75 8.33 -3.71 2.29
N SER A 76 8.62 -2.54 2.87
CA SER A 76 9.98 -1.95 2.80
C SER A 76 11.03 -2.78 3.55
N ILE A 77 10.62 -3.49 4.60
CA ILE A 77 11.49 -4.44 5.33
C ILE A 77 11.85 -5.58 4.39
N VAL A 78 10.83 -6.21 3.77
CA VAL A 78 11.03 -7.36 2.90
C VAL A 78 11.79 -6.97 1.64
N TRP A 79 11.56 -5.78 1.09
CA TRP A 79 12.34 -5.24 -0.03
C TRP A 79 13.83 -5.19 0.26
N ASN A 80 14.21 -4.69 1.43
CA ASN A 80 15.61 -4.61 1.83
C ASN A 80 16.25 -5.98 2.03
N TYR A 81 15.47 -7.00 2.40
CA TYR A 81 15.96 -8.36 2.55
C TYR A 81 16.04 -9.13 1.22
N SER A 82 14.97 -9.08 0.42
CA SER A 82 14.89 -9.80 -0.86
C SER A 82 13.80 -9.23 -1.75
N LYS A 83 14.21 -8.82 -2.96
CA LYS A 83 13.29 -8.31 -3.99
C LYS A 83 12.25 -9.34 -4.42
N PHE A 84 12.63 -10.62 -4.50
CA PHE A 84 11.72 -11.70 -4.87
C PHE A 84 10.59 -11.89 -3.83
N TYR A 85 10.91 -11.91 -2.53
CA TYR A 85 9.88 -11.98 -1.50
C TYR A 85 9.02 -10.71 -1.45
N ALA A 86 9.62 -9.55 -1.71
CA ALA A 86 8.89 -8.29 -1.80
C ALA A 86 7.92 -8.29 -2.98
N PHE A 87 8.26 -8.93 -4.10
CA PHE A 87 7.37 -9.12 -5.23
C PHE A 87 6.16 -9.98 -4.87
N ILE A 88 6.40 -11.14 -4.24
CA ILE A 88 5.32 -12.02 -3.73
C ILE A 88 4.40 -11.23 -2.80
N GLN A 89 4.97 -10.46 -1.87
CA GLN A 89 4.19 -9.64 -0.95
C GLN A 89 3.34 -8.58 -1.66
N ILE A 90 3.85 -7.88 -2.69
CA ILE A 90 3.04 -6.94 -3.48
C ILE A 90 1.86 -7.67 -4.12
N ILE A 91 2.10 -8.83 -4.74
CA ILE A 91 1.03 -9.61 -5.38
C ILE A 91 -0.02 -10.05 -4.34
N SER A 92 0.40 -10.53 -3.17
CA SER A 92 -0.52 -10.86 -2.07
C SER A 92 -1.31 -9.64 -1.61
N THR A 93 -0.67 -8.47 -1.50
CA THR A 93 -1.32 -7.21 -1.11
C THR A 93 -2.34 -6.75 -2.16
N LEU A 94 -1.99 -6.89 -3.44
CA LEU A 94 -2.84 -6.57 -4.58
C LEU A 94 -4.12 -7.42 -4.55
N LEU A 95 -3.96 -8.74 -4.42
CA LEU A 95 -5.10 -9.68 -4.35
C LEU A 95 -5.96 -9.42 -3.11
N PHE A 96 -5.34 -9.12 -1.96
CA PHE A 96 -6.08 -8.77 -0.75
C PHE A 96 -6.83 -7.44 -0.88
N THR A 97 -6.25 -6.46 -1.57
CA THR A 97 -6.93 -5.19 -1.90
C THR A 97 -8.14 -5.44 -2.80
N LEU A 98 -8.00 -6.28 -3.83
CA LEU A 98 -9.12 -6.69 -4.68
C LEU A 98 -10.21 -7.40 -3.88
N PHE A 99 -9.83 -8.33 -3.00
CA PHE A 99 -10.75 -8.98 -2.08
C PHE A 99 -11.51 -7.94 -1.23
N LEU A 100 -10.84 -6.95 -0.67
CA LEU A 100 -11.46 -5.93 0.18
C LEU A 100 -12.35 -4.94 -0.58
N ILE A 101 -12.11 -4.74 -1.87
CA ILE A 101 -12.99 -3.98 -2.77
C ILE A 101 -14.33 -4.71 -2.91
N LEU A 102 -14.29 -6.03 -3.13
CA LEU A 102 -15.47 -6.87 -3.43
C LEU A 102 -16.21 -7.31 -2.15
N TYR A 103 -15.49 -7.59 -1.07
CA TYR A 103 -16.05 -8.10 0.18
C TYR A 103 -16.95 -7.06 0.86
N LYS A 104 -18.20 -7.46 1.16
CA LYS A 104 -19.24 -6.59 1.73
C LYS A 104 -19.24 -5.20 1.07
N TYR A 105 -19.43 -5.23 -0.26
CA TYR A 105 -19.31 -4.06 -1.12
C TYR A 105 -20.14 -2.87 -0.64
N VAL A 106 -19.48 -1.72 -0.46
CA VAL A 106 -20.12 -0.43 -0.17
C VAL A 106 -19.52 0.58 -1.12
N ARG A 107 -20.32 1.08 -2.07
CA ARG A 107 -19.87 1.89 -3.21
C ARG A 107 -18.78 2.92 -2.88
N LYS A 108 -19.05 3.81 -1.91
CA LYS A 108 -18.10 4.86 -1.53
C LYS A 108 -16.78 4.29 -1.01
N SER A 109 -16.83 3.36 -0.06
CA SER A 109 -15.63 2.80 0.56
C SER A 109 -14.84 1.90 -0.40
N SER A 110 -15.52 1.03 -1.16
CA SER A 110 -14.88 0.15 -2.12
C SER A 110 -14.16 0.92 -3.23
N ILE A 111 -14.73 2.01 -3.74
CA ILE A 111 -14.10 2.83 -4.79
C ILE A 111 -12.81 3.50 -4.30
N LEU A 112 -12.73 3.90 -3.03
CA LEU A 112 -11.52 4.52 -2.47
C LEU A 112 -10.29 3.58 -2.48
N LEU A 113 -10.49 2.27 -2.58
CA LEU A 113 -9.39 1.29 -2.67
C LEU A 113 -8.94 1.02 -4.12
N VAL A 114 -9.69 1.47 -5.12
CA VAL A 114 -9.34 1.27 -6.55
C VAL A 114 -8.01 1.95 -6.91
N PRO A 115 -7.73 3.21 -6.49
CA PRO A 115 -6.43 3.81 -6.73
C PRO A 115 -5.27 3.00 -6.15
N LEU A 116 -5.45 2.39 -4.98
CA LEU A 116 -4.44 1.51 -4.38
C LEU A 116 -4.24 0.25 -5.23
N PHE A 117 -5.32 -0.39 -5.67
CA PHE A 117 -5.25 -1.58 -6.52
C PHE A 117 -4.49 -1.31 -7.83
N LEU A 118 -4.79 -0.19 -8.49
CA LEU A 118 -4.09 0.22 -9.72
C LEU A 118 -2.60 0.51 -9.45
N TRP A 119 -2.31 1.21 -8.35
CA TRP A 119 -0.93 1.50 -7.96
C TRP A 119 -0.14 0.23 -7.63
N LEU A 120 -0.73 -0.74 -6.91
CA LEU A 120 -0.09 -2.02 -6.62
C LEU A 120 0.11 -2.86 -7.88
N SER A 121 -0.78 -2.75 -8.87
CA SER A 121 -0.61 -3.41 -10.18
C SER A 121 0.58 -2.82 -10.92
N PHE A 122 0.75 -1.51 -10.86
CA PHE A 122 1.92 -0.84 -11.42
C PHE A 122 3.21 -1.18 -10.65
N ALA A 123 3.14 -1.17 -9.31
CA ALA A 123 4.26 -1.46 -8.43
C ALA A 123 4.74 -2.92 -8.55
N SER A 124 3.84 -3.87 -8.83
CA SER A 124 4.23 -5.27 -9.06
C SER A 124 5.04 -5.41 -10.34
N ILE A 125 4.64 -4.73 -11.41
CA ILE A 125 5.39 -4.68 -12.67
C ILE A 125 6.78 -4.08 -12.42
N LEU A 126 6.85 -2.92 -11.75
CA LEU A 126 8.14 -2.30 -11.41
C LEU A 126 9.05 -3.23 -10.60
N ASN A 127 8.49 -3.93 -9.60
CA ASN A 127 9.24 -4.86 -8.76
C ASN A 127 9.77 -6.02 -9.60
N TYR A 128 8.94 -6.63 -10.45
CA TYR A 128 9.34 -7.71 -11.36
C TYR A 128 10.55 -7.34 -12.23
N TYR A 129 10.54 -6.15 -12.85
CA TYR A 129 11.68 -5.66 -13.64
C TYR A 129 12.91 -5.25 -12.81
N SER A 130 12.78 -5.17 -11.49
CA SER A 130 13.85 -4.81 -10.58
C SER A 130 14.49 -6.01 -9.88
N ILE A 131 13.90 -7.21 -9.97
CA ILE A 131 14.46 -8.48 -9.45
C ILE A 131 15.78 -8.76 -10.16
#